data_AF-A0A939CGQ1-F1
#
_entry.id   AF-A0A939CGQ1-F1
#
_cell.length_a   1.000
_cell.length_b   1.000
_cell.length_c   1.000
_cell.angle_alpha   90.00
_cell.angle_beta   90.00
_cell.angle_gamma   90.00
#
_symmetry.space_group_name_H-M   'P 1'
#
loop_
_entity.id
_entity.type
_entity.pdbx_description
1 polymer ?
#
loop_
_entity_poly.entity_id
_entity_poly.type
_entity_poly.pdbx_seq_one_letter_code
_entity_poly.pdbx_strand_id
1 'polypeptide(L)' 'MATHDEEKRTEKIYMKIKPSLKAKAQERADEEGRSLSNYIEQLLIKDWNEHNEK' A
#
# COMPACT_ATOMS: atom_id res chain seq x y z
N MET A 1 4.04 -24.70 21.02
CA MET A 1 3.54 -24.26 19.69
C MET A 1 3.99 -22.81 19.52
N ALA A 2 5.17 -22.58 18.95
CA ALA A 2 5.68 -21.23 18.73
C ALA A 2 4.88 -20.62 17.57
N THR A 3 4.02 -19.66 17.88
CA THR A 3 3.33 -18.85 16.87
C THR A 3 4.38 -17.98 16.20
N HIS A 4 4.64 -18.18 14.90
CA HIS A 4 5.37 -17.23 14.08
C HIS A 4 4.69 -15.86 14.23
N ASP A 5 5.35 -14.93 14.91
CA ASP A 5 4.99 -13.51 14.93
C ASP A 5 5.65 -12.87 13.70
N GLU A 6 5.26 -13.32 12.51
CA GLU A 6 5.58 -12.64 11.26
C GLU A 6 4.79 -11.33 11.26
N GLU A 7 5.50 -10.22 11.48
CA GLU A 7 5.12 -8.82 11.23
C GLU A 7 3.63 -8.48 11.36
N LYS A 8 3.03 -8.71 12.54
CA LYS A 8 1.73 -8.11 12.89
C LYS A 8 1.80 -6.62 13.23
N ARG A 9 2.96 -5.99 13.04
CA ARG A 9 3.16 -4.57 13.36
C ARG A 9 2.87 -3.73 12.11
N THR A 10 1.64 -3.23 12.04
CA THR A 10 1.27 -2.21 11.06
C THR A 10 1.73 -0.85 11.57
N GLU A 11 2.58 -0.17 10.81
CA GLU A 11 3.01 1.19 11.09
C GLU A 11 2.07 2.20 10.40
N LYS A 12 1.77 3.32 11.08
CA LYS A 12 0.91 4.37 10.52
C LYS A 12 1.76 5.42 9.80
N ILE A 13 1.46 5.66 8.53
CA ILE A 13 2.08 6.73 7.74
C ILE A 13 1.10 7.91 7.64
N TYR A 14 1.53 9.08 8.09
CA TYR A 14 0.80 10.34 7.89
C TYR A 14 1.55 11.18 6.84
N MET A 15 0.89 11.45 5.71
CA MET A 15 1.48 12.22 4.63
C MET A 15 0.50 13.24 4.04
N LYS A 16 1.04 14.36 3.57
CA LYS A 16 0.29 15.33 2.76
C LYS A 16 0.53 15.02 1.29
N ILE A 17 -0.56 14.85 0.54
CA ILE A 17 -0.53 14.66 -0.91
C ILE A 17 -1.47 15.65 -1.59
N LYS A 18 -1.27 15.84 -2.89
CA LYS A 18 -2.18 16.67 -3.69
C LYS A 18 -3.60 16.05 -3.67
N PRO A 19 -4.65 16.85 -3.48
CA PRO A 19 -6.02 16.33 -3.47
C PRO A 19 -6.41 15.59 -4.74
N SER A 20 -5.98 16.09 -5.90
CA SER A 20 -6.22 15.44 -7.20
C SER A 20 -5.57 14.07 -7.30
N LEU A 21 -4.37 13.91 -6.72
CA LEU A 21 -3.68 12.62 -6.68
C LEU A 21 -4.41 11.63 -5.77
N LYS A 22 -4.88 12.10 -4.60
CA LYS A 22 -5.69 11.28 -3.68
C LYS A 22 -6.96 10.79 -4.35
N ALA A 23 -7.69 11.68 -5.03
CA ALA A 23 -8.94 11.34 -5.71
C ALA A 23 -8.71 10.27 -6.77
N LYS A 24 -7.67 10.42 -7.60
CA LYS A 24 -7.33 9.44 -8.62
C LYS A 24 -6.90 8.09 -8.03
N ALA A 25 -6.13 8.09 -6.94
CA ALA A 25 -5.74 6.85 -6.27
C ALA A 25 -6.96 6.13 -5.64
N GLN A 26 -7.92 6.90 -5.11
CA GLN A 26 -9.16 6.34 -4.56
C GLN A 26 -10.01 5.70 -5.67
N GLU A 27 -10.20 6.39 -6.81
CA GLU A 27 -10.93 5.85 -7.96
C GLU A 27 -10.33 4.52 -8.43
N ARG A 28 -9.01 4.43 -8.55
CA ARG A 28 -8.33 3.17 -8.89
C ARG A 28 -8.51 2.07 -7.85
N ALA A 29 -8.45 2.42 -6.57
CA ALA A 29 -8.70 1.46 -5.50
C ALA A 29 -10.14 0.91 -5.58
N ASP A 30 -11.11 1.78 -5.83
CA ASP A 30 -12.53 1.41 -5.96
C ASP A 30 -12.77 0.53 -7.20
N GLU A 31 -12.14 0.84 -8.35
CA GLU A 31 -12.16 0.00 -9.57
C GLU A 31 -11.65 -1.42 -9.30
N GLU A 32 -10.64 -1.57 -8.44
CA GLU A 32 -10.08 -2.88 -8.05
C GLU A 32 -10.82 -3.54 -6.87
N GLY A 33 -11.83 -2.88 -6.29
CA GLY A 33 -12.57 -3.37 -5.13
C GLY A 33 -11.72 -3.44 -3.84
N ARG A 34 -10.75 -2.52 -3.70
CA ARG A 34 -9.77 -2.49 -2.60
C ARG A 34 -9.84 -1.17 -1.83
N SER A 35 -9.29 -1.17 -0.62
CA SER A 35 -9.11 0.07 0.14
C SER A 35 -7.93 0.87 -0.41
N LEU A 36 -7.96 2.20 -0.24
CA LEU A 36 -6.87 3.08 -0.66
C LEU A 36 -5.52 2.69 -0.03
N SER A 37 -5.51 2.31 1.24
CA SER A 37 -4.28 1.89 1.92
C SER A 37 -3.68 0.63 1.29
N ASN A 38 -4.51 -0.38 1.00
CA ASN A 38 -4.06 -1.61 0.37
C ASN A 38 -3.59 -1.37 -1.07
N TYR A 39 -4.30 -0.51 -1.81
CA TYR A 39 -3.90 -0.12 -3.15
C TYR A 39 -2.50 0.52 -3.16
N ILE A 40 -2.24 1.47 -2.25
CA ILE A 40 -0.93 2.11 -2.12
C ILE A 40 0.15 1.08 -1.71
N GLU A 41 -0.15 0.20 -0.76
CA GLU A 41 0.76 -0.87 -0.32
C GLU A 41 1.15 -1.79 -1.49
N GLN A 42 0.20 -2.22 -2.32
CA GLN A 42 0.48 -3.02 -3.51
C GLN A 42 1.35 -2.31 -4.53
N LEU A 43 1.11 -1.01 -4.76
CA LEU A 43 1.96 -0.21 -5.63
C LEU A 43 3.40 -0.15 -5.13
N LEU A 44 3.59 0.02 -3.82
CA LEU A 44 4.92 0.06 -3.20
C LEU A 44 5.61 -1.30 -3.23
N ILE A 45 4.89 -2.40 -2.97
CA ILE A 45 5.44 -3.76 -3.08
C ILE A 45 5.88 -4.05 -4.50
N LYS A 46 5.06 -3.68 -5.50
CA LYS A 46 5.39 -3.88 -6.90
C LYS A 46 6.66 -3.12 -7.28
N ASP A 47 6.71 -1.82 -6.97
CA ASP A 47 7.88 -0.97 -7.21
C ASP A 47 9.13 -1.52 -6.51
N TRP A 48 9.00 -1.95 -5.25
CA TRP A 48 10.08 -2.57 -4.50
C TRP A 48 10.64 -3.81 -5.18
N ASN A 49 9.78 -4.73 -5.62
CA ASN A 49 10.21 -5.95 -6.30
C ASN A 49 10.88 -5.64 -7.65
N GLU A 50 10.29 -4.72 -8.43
CA GLU A 50 10.85 -4.29 -9.72
C GLU A 50 12.27 -3.68 -9.60
N HIS A 51 12.59 -3.06 -8.46
CA HIS A 51 13.86 -2.37 -8.23
C HIS A 51 14.87 -3.12 -7.35
N ASN A 52 14.45 -4.11 -6.55
CA ASN A 52 15.33 -4.85 -5.63
C ASN A 52 15.59 -6.31 -6.05
N GLU A 53 14.94 -6.85 -7.08
CA GLU A 53 15.29 -8.17 -7.64
C GLU A 53 16.51 -8.13 -8.59
N LYS A 54 17.58 -7.40 -8.21
CA LYS A 54 18.89 -7.42 -8.89
C LYS A 54 20.02 -7.83 -7.98
#